data_AF-A0AAW1NIL8-F1
#
_entry.id   AF-A0AAW1NIL8-F1
#
_cell.length_a   1.000
_cell.length_b   1.000
_cell.length_c   1.000
_cell.angle_alpha   90.00
_cell.angle_beta   90.00
_cell.angle_gamma   90.00
#
_symmetry.space_group_name_H-M   'P 1'
#
loop_
_entity.id
_entity.type
_entity.pdbx_description
1 polymer ?
#
loop_
_entity_poly.entity_id
_entity_poly.type
_entity_poly.pdbx_seq_one_letter_code
_entity_poly.pdbx_strand_id
1 'polypeptide(L)'
;MVLFEAGKTYLTATITLSNSVHMYLPRNSTLALGDKREDFGPTQATWYLVMFDQCTDCSITGKGRLDGRGRAWVTGRDPGREWIKAVRNFKDPSCVHTFECRPRLLGVKDSSRVHIAGLELFDSIYWTLHIIGSHTVTVQDVAVNNDFEIPNNDGVDIDSSKLVWISGMNITAWDDGMCIKATYPGVSTEDVLVENTTIHSRASAVKVGTEGVANFRNLVFQNIDIVDSHRGLSIQLRDNGTIEDVLFENITMTLRQYVGDEWGNAEPIYITALPRTAGTKNGAISDVTFRDITATAESGILVIGSHDSTVENLAIVNMTLDIEKLTDVPGGVHDLRPSTFDIVHNVSDDAIYLENANHINITNMKVTWGTPRKDTWGQLLNVKPGTVHALTLQGLVAHDESAHPHAHGDGPEARQKLLPVWALTQASRGVVEWVRSLRARASQGSGSLSLQENAATGVQARNAASSASTIVMSLTGIVLAGILVAHLLDFRLIGRLRSSGRATMRKVPR
;
A
#
# COMPACT_ATOMS: atom_id res chain seq x y z
N MET A 1 -30.56 -32.82 0.79
CA MET A 1 -29.88 -32.24 1.97
C MET A 1 -29.15 -33.35 2.70
N VAL A 2 -27.87 -33.15 3.04
CA VAL A 2 -27.02 -34.05 3.84
C VAL A 2 -26.87 -33.43 5.23
N LEU A 3 -27.21 -34.19 6.27
CA LEU A 3 -27.20 -33.73 7.66
C LEU A 3 -26.10 -34.46 8.44
N PHE A 4 -25.22 -33.71 9.09
CA PHE A 4 -24.25 -34.25 10.04
C PHE A 4 -24.81 -34.26 11.46
N GLU A 5 -24.34 -35.17 12.30
CA GLU A 5 -24.74 -35.22 13.71
C GLU A 5 -23.97 -34.20 14.53
N ALA A 6 -24.65 -33.54 15.47
CA ALA A 6 -24.02 -32.65 16.43
C ALA A 6 -23.08 -33.42 17.37
N GLY A 7 -21.97 -32.80 17.78
CA GLY A 7 -21.02 -33.38 18.74
C GLY A 7 -20.14 -34.49 18.16
N LYS A 8 -20.13 -34.69 16.84
CA LYS A 8 -19.31 -35.69 16.15
C LYS A 8 -18.16 -35.05 15.39
N THR A 9 -17.03 -35.74 15.38
CA THR A 9 -15.89 -35.45 14.51
C THR A 9 -15.75 -36.56 13.48
N TYR A 10 -15.71 -36.17 12.21
CA TYR A 10 -15.56 -37.08 11.08
C TYR A 10 -14.20 -36.83 10.42
N LEU A 11 -13.26 -37.75 10.61
CA LEU A 11 -12.04 -37.79 9.82
C LEU A 11 -12.39 -38.33 8.43
N THR A 12 -12.06 -37.59 7.37
CA THR A 12 -12.54 -37.92 6.04
C THR A 12 -11.56 -37.56 4.93
N ALA A 13 -11.67 -38.29 3.83
CA ALA A 13 -11.11 -37.91 2.54
C ALA A 13 -11.89 -36.71 1.94
N THR A 14 -11.46 -36.20 0.79
CA THR A 14 -12.17 -35.11 0.11
C THR A 14 -13.66 -35.44 -0.07
N ILE A 15 -14.53 -34.52 0.35
CA ILE A 15 -15.96 -34.54 0.05
C ILE A 15 -16.21 -33.61 -1.13
N THR A 16 -16.66 -34.17 -2.26
CA THR A 16 -17.06 -33.39 -3.44
C THR A 16 -18.58 -33.28 -3.52
N LEU A 17 -19.09 -32.05 -3.64
CA LEU A 17 -20.52 -31.79 -3.78
C LEU A 17 -20.92 -31.81 -5.25
N SER A 18 -21.98 -32.56 -5.55
CA SER A 18 -22.66 -32.58 -6.85
C SER A 18 -23.84 -31.60 -6.88
N ASN A 19 -24.39 -31.34 -8.06
CA ASN A 19 -25.54 -30.44 -8.28
C ASN A 19 -26.67 -30.60 -7.25
N SER A 20 -27.18 -29.46 -6.76
CA SER A 20 -28.32 -29.39 -5.84
C SER A 20 -28.12 -30.12 -4.50
N VAL A 21 -26.86 -30.34 -4.10
CA VAL A 21 -26.53 -30.89 -2.79
C VAL A 21 -26.34 -29.76 -1.78
N HIS A 22 -27.10 -29.85 -0.69
CA HIS A 22 -27.04 -28.94 0.45
C HIS A 22 -26.55 -29.68 1.69
N MET A 23 -25.41 -29.30 2.25
CA MET A 23 -24.87 -29.82 3.50
C MET A 23 -25.22 -28.92 4.68
N TYR A 24 -25.58 -29.53 5.81
CA TYR A 24 -25.77 -28.83 7.07
C TYR A 24 -24.89 -29.43 8.17
N LEU A 25 -23.97 -28.63 8.71
CA LEU A 25 -23.08 -28.96 9.80
C LEU A 25 -23.58 -28.27 11.09
N PRO A 26 -24.27 -28.97 12.00
CA PRO A 26 -24.74 -28.35 13.24
C PRO A 26 -23.58 -27.91 14.13
N ARG A 27 -23.90 -27.07 15.13
CA ARG A 27 -22.94 -26.69 16.17
C ARG A 27 -22.25 -27.92 16.78
N ASN A 28 -20.96 -27.80 17.07
CA ASN A 28 -20.11 -28.86 17.64
C ASN A 28 -19.94 -30.09 16.74
N SER A 29 -20.29 -30.02 15.45
CA SER A 29 -19.85 -31.02 14.47
C SER A 29 -18.57 -30.55 13.78
N THR A 30 -17.68 -31.50 13.47
CA THR A 30 -16.40 -31.21 12.81
C THR A 30 -16.17 -32.19 11.66
N LEU A 31 -15.90 -31.65 10.47
CA LEU A 31 -15.23 -32.40 9.41
C LEU A 31 -13.74 -32.13 9.52
N ALA A 32 -12.94 -33.20 9.62
CA ALA A 32 -11.51 -33.11 9.88
C ALA A 32 -10.73 -33.70 8.71
N LEU A 33 -9.70 -32.97 8.27
CA LEU A 33 -8.88 -33.29 7.12
C LEU A 33 -8.09 -34.60 7.29
N GLY A 34 -8.22 -35.50 6.32
CA GLY A 34 -7.36 -36.68 6.18
C GLY A 34 -5.88 -36.32 6.03
N ASP A 35 -4.98 -37.23 6.40
CA ASP A 35 -3.53 -36.98 6.39
C ASP A 35 -2.75 -37.87 5.42
N LYS A 36 -3.45 -38.68 4.62
CA LYS A 36 -2.85 -39.55 3.63
C LYS A 36 -2.97 -38.94 2.25
N ARG A 37 -2.04 -39.27 1.35
CA ARG A 37 -2.06 -38.72 0.00
C ARG A 37 -3.31 -39.22 -0.75
N GLU A 38 -3.65 -40.49 -0.58
CA GLU A 38 -4.81 -41.17 -1.16
C GLU A 38 -6.17 -40.61 -0.70
N ASP A 39 -6.21 -39.75 0.32
CA ASP A 39 -7.42 -39.05 0.76
C ASP A 39 -7.85 -37.94 -0.23
N PHE A 40 -6.98 -37.58 -1.19
CA PHE A 40 -7.17 -36.48 -2.11
C PHE A 40 -7.17 -36.92 -3.58
N GLY A 41 -7.77 -36.10 -4.45
CA GLY A 41 -7.85 -36.35 -5.88
C GLY A 41 -6.49 -36.52 -6.60
N PRO A 42 -6.49 -36.85 -7.90
CA PRO A 42 -5.28 -37.21 -8.63
C PRO A 42 -4.28 -36.05 -8.76
N THR A 43 -4.74 -34.80 -8.73
CA THR A 43 -3.90 -33.61 -8.86
C THR A 43 -4.18 -32.60 -7.75
N GLN A 44 -3.17 -31.80 -7.38
CA GLN A 44 -3.28 -30.78 -6.33
C GLN A 44 -4.45 -29.79 -6.55
N ALA A 45 -4.83 -29.55 -7.80
CA ALA A 45 -5.98 -28.72 -8.16
C ALA A 45 -7.32 -29.20 -7.55
N THR A 46 -7.39 -30.45 -7.08
CA THR A 46 -8.58 -31.08 -6.49
C THR A 46 -8.39 -31.47 -5.01
N TRP A 47 -7.31 -31.03 -4.37
CA TRP A 47 -7.02 -31.39 -2.98
C TRP A 47 -7.69 -30.41 -2.02
N TYR A 48 -8.86 -30.79 -1.51
CA TYR A 48 -9.60 -30.02 -0.51
C TYR A 48 -10.18 -30.96 0.58
N LEU A 49 -10.51 -30.44 1.76
CA LEU A 49 -11.41 -31.16 2.68
C LEU A 49 -12.81 -31.26 2.07
N VAL A 50 -13.36 -30.11 1.65
CA VAL A 50 -14.66 -30.03 0.98
C VAL A 50 -14.47 -29.24 -0.32
N MET A 51 -15.04 -29.73 -1.42
CA MET A 51 -15.00 -29.07 -2.71
C MET A 51 -16.38 -29.06 -3.37
N PHE A 52 -16.84 -27.88 -3.79
CA PHE A 52 -17.83 -27.76 -4.85
C PHE A 52 -17.06 -27.82 -6.17
N ASP A 53 -17.33 -28.82 -7.02
CA ASP A 53 -16.66 -28.95 -8.32
C ASP A 53 -17.72 -29.08 -9.41
N GLN A 54 -17.80 -28.06 -10.26
CA GLN A 54 -18.83 -27.95 -11.29
C GLN A 54 -20.25 -28.09 -10.71
N CYS A 55 -20.45 -27.67 -9.46
CA CYS A 55 -21.76 -27.71 -8.85
C CYS A 55 -22.59 -26.50 -9.25
N THR A 56 -23.88 -26.74 -9.50
CA THR A 56 -24.92 -25.73 -9.57
C THR A 56 -25.94 -25.90 -8.43
N ASP A 57 -26.33 -24.80 -7.78
CA ASP A 57 -27.30 -24.76 -6.68
C ASP A 57 -26.88 -25.56 -5.45
N CYS A 58 -25.64 -25.39 -5.00
CA CYS A 58 -25.11 -26.09 -3.83
C CYS A 58 -25.00 -25.21 -2.59
N SER A 59 -24.98 -25.83 -1.42
CA SER A 59 -24.63 -25.10 -0.19
C SER A 59 -23.94 -25.94 0.87
N ILE A 60 -23.18 -25.27 1.74
CA ILE A 60 -22.74 -25.79 3.03
C ILE A 60 -23.03 -24.74 4.09
N THR A 61 -23.85 -25.10 5.08
CA THR A 61 -24.33 -24.16 6.09
C THR A 61 -24.28 -24.77 7.48
N GLY A 62 -24.43 -23.94 8.50
CA GLY A 62 -24.64 -24.40 9.87
C GLY A 62 -23.82 -23.62 10.88
N LYS A 63 -23.33 -24.30 11.92
CA LYS A 63 -22.45 -23.73 12.97
C LYS A 63 -21.33 -24.70 13.36
N GLY A 64 -21.05 -25.67 12.50
CA GLY A 64 -19.97 -26.64 12.66
C GLY A 64 -18.66 -26.13 12.08
N ARG A 65 -17.65 -27.00 12.14
CA ARG A 65 -16.26 -26.68 11.80
C ARG A 65 -15.75 -27.53 10.64
N LEU A 66 -15.02 -26.90 9.72
CA LEU A 66 -14.08 -27.56 8.82
C LEU A 66 -12.68 -27.39 9.43
N ASP A 67 -12.01 -28.49 9.75
CA ASP A 67 -10.75 -28.51 10.50
C ASP A 67 -9.63 -29.09 9.64
N GLY A 68 -8.66 -28.24 9.26
CA GLY A 68 -7.47 -28.63 8.51
C GLY A 68 -6.45 -29.44 9.31
N ARG A 69 -6.64 -29.52 10.64
CA ARG A 69 -5.76 -30.20 11.59
C ARG A 69 -4.30 -29.73 11.48
N GLY A 70 -4.05 -28.47 11.17
CA GLY A 70 -2.73 -27.99 10.79
C GLY A 70 -1.61 -28.30 11.77
N ARG A 71 -1.88 -28.30 13.07
CA ARG A 71 -0.90 -28.78 14.07
C ARG A 71 -0.39 -30.19 13.85
N ALA A 72 -1.23 -31.10 13.34
CA ALA A 72 -0.85 -32.49 13.05
C ALA A 72 0.11 -32.60 11.85
N TRP A 73 0.22 -31.54 11.04
CA TRP A 73 1.10 -31.48 9.87
C TRP A 73 2.43 -30.78 10.16
N VAL A 74 2.58 -30.17 11.32
CA VAL A 74 3.81 -29.46 11.72
C VAL A 74 4.93 -30.46 11.99
N THR A 75 6.07 -30.28 11.34
CA THR A 75 7.27 -31.14 11.50
C THR A 75 8.39 -30.47 12.29
N GLY A 76 8.20 -29.20 12.69
CA GLY A 76 9.19 -28.41 13.43
C GLY A 76 9.12 -26.94 13.05
N ARG A 77 10.27 -26.25 13.10
CA ARG A 77 10.46 -24.89 12.58
C ARG A 77 11.04 -24.94 11.18
N ASP A 78 10.71 -23.95 10.37
CA ASP A 78 11.29 -23.82 9.04
C ASP A 78 12.79 -23.48 9.15
N PRO A 79 13.68 -24.27 8.54
CA PRO A 79 15.13 -24.03 8.64
C PRO A 79 15.53 -22.65 8.12
N GLY A 80 16.06 -21.81 9.01
CA GLY A 80 16.43 -20.43 8.70
C GLY A 80 15.31 -19.40 8.88
N ARG A 81 14.09 -19.84 9.20
CA ARG A 81 12.93 -18.99 9.51
C ARG A 81 12.24 -19.48 10.79
N GLU A 82 12.87 -19.26 11.94
CA GLU A 82 12.40 -19.80 13.23
C GLU A 82 11.04 -19.27 13.69
N TRP A 83 10.59 -18.14 13.14
CA TRP A 83 9.28 -17.54 13.42
C TRP A 83 8.12 -18.22 12.70
N ILE A 84 8.37 -19.15 11.76
CA ILE A 84 7.34 -19.93 11.07
C ILE A 84 7.51 -21.44 11.33
N LYS A 85 6.41 -22.19 11.20
CA LYS A 85 6.36 -23.64 11.34
C LYS A 85 6.72 -24.30 10.01
N ALA A 86 7.57 -25.32 10.06
CA ALA A 86 7.72 -26.25 8.95
C ALA A 86 6.50 -27.17 8.91
N VAL A 87 5.87 -27.26 7.74
CA VAL A 87 4.68 -28.10 7.53
C VAL A 87 5.01 -29.19 6.51
N ARG A 88 4.54 -30.41 6.78
CA ARG A 88 4.72 -31.56 5.89
C ARG A 88 4.07 -31.28 4.53
N ASN A 89 4.85 -31.44 3.47
CA ASN A 89 4.38 -31.44 2.09
C ASN A 89 4.35 -32.87 1.54
N PHE A 90 3.38 -33.18 0.70
CA PHE A 90 3.39 -34.43 -0.06
C PHE A 90 4.48 -34.40 -1.14
N LYS A 91 4.92 -35.59 -1.55
CA LYS A 91 5.78 -35.76 -2.73
C LYS A 91 4.91 -36.27 -3.88
N ASP A 92 4.43 -35.35 -4.71
CA ASP A 92 3.53 -35.66 -5.82
C ASP A 92 3.93 -34.85 -7.07
N PRO A 93 4.01 -35.48 -8.26
CA PRO A 93 4.41 -34.80 -9.50
C PRO A 93 3.39 -33.77 -10.00
N SER A 94 2.15 -33.78 -9.51
CA SER A 94 1.13 -32.79 -9.87
C SER A 94 1.33 -31.43 -9.18
N CYS A 95 2.16 -31.37 -8.14
CA CYS A 95 2.49 -30.14 -7.45
C CYS A 95 3.57 -29.37 -8.21
N VAL A 96 3.23 -28.18 -8.70
CA VAL A 96 4.19 -27.27 -9.37
C VAL A 96 5.29 -26.84 -8.40
N HIS A 97 4.91 -26.56 -7.15
CA HIS A 97 5.82 -26.18 -6.08
C HIS A 97 5.85 -27.28 -5.02
N THR A 98 6.94 -28.05 -4.98
CA THR A 98 7.08 -29.20 -4.08
C THR A 98 7.09 -28.81 -2.59
N PHE A 99 7.44 -27.55 -2.29
CA PHE A 99 7.43 -26.96 -0.94
C PHE A 99 6.05 -26.41 -0.52
N GLU A 100 5.05 -26.47 -1.40
CA GLU A 100 3.66 -26.07 -1.14
C GLU A 100 2.66 -27.18 -1.51
N CYS A 101 3.13 -28.43 -1.59
CA CYS A 101 2.32 -29.58 -1.97
C CYS A 101 1.41 -30.05 -0.82
N ARG A 102 0.41 -29.22 -0.48
CA ARG A 102 -0.55 -29.41 0.62
C ARG A 102 -2.00 -29.26 0.11
N PRO A 103 -2.97 -29.95 0.73
CA PRO A 103 -4.39 -29.76 0.45
C PRO A 103 -4.91 -28.44 1.04
N ARG A 104 -5.92 -27.86 0.39
CA ARG A 104 -6.69 -26.69 0.84
C ARG A 104 -7.85 -27.12 1.74
N LEU A 105 -8.52 -26.18 2.38
CA LEU A 105 -9.66 -26.52 3.26
C LEU A 105 -10.99 -26.60 2.48
N LEU A 106 -11.47 -25.49 1.93
CA LEU A 106 -12.77 -25.39 1.26
C LEU A 106 -12.61 -24.79 -0.15
N GLY A 107 -13.02 -25.52 -1.18
CA GLY A 107 -12.93 -25.08 -2.57
C GLY A 107 -14.31 -24.88 -3.21
N VAL A 108 -14.51 -23.77 -3.91
CA VAL A 108 -15.63 -23.54 -4.83
C VAL A 108 -15.06 -23.41 -6.23
N LYS A 109 -15.09 -24.50 -7.00
CA LYS A 109 -14.41 -24.59 -8.30
C LYS A 109 -15.42 -24.75 -9.43
N ASP A 110 -15.29 -23.90 -10.44
CA ASP A 110 -16.10 -23.92 -11.68
C ASP A 110 -17.61 -24.06 -11.41
N SER A 111 -18.08 -23.49 -10.30
CA SER A 111 -19.42 -23.74 -9.75
C SER A 111 -20.28 -22.48 -9.83
N SER A 112 -21.61 -22.65 -9.75
CA SER A 112 -22.55 -21.53 -9.78
C SER A 112 -23.67 -21.65 -8.76
N ARG A 113 -24.11 -20.49 -8.23
CA ARG A 113 -25.14 -20.39 -7.20
C ARG A 113 -24.78 -21.24 -5.97
N VAL A 114 -23.63 -20.89 -5.40
CA VAL A 114 -23.08 -21.56 -4.21
C VAL A 114 -23.29 -20.67 -2.99
N HIS A 115 -23.81 -21.25 -1.91
CA HIS A 115 -24.03 -20.57 -0.64
C HIS A 115 -23.26 -21.24 0.50
N ILE A 116 -22.40 -20.48 1.18
CA ILE A 116 -21.60 -20.91 2.33
C ILE A 116 -21.99 -20.02 3.51
N ALA A 117 -22.45 -20.60 4.63
CA ALA A 117 -22.88 -19.77 5.76
C ALA A 117 -22.70 -20.35 7.17
N GLY A 118 -22.27 -19.49 8.10
CA GLY A 118 -22.27 -19.75 9.55
C GLY A 118 -21.18 -20.67 10.08
N LEU A 119 -20.22 -21.06 9.25
CA LEU A 119 -19.21 -22.08 9.55
C LEU A 119 -17.97 -21.49 10.24
N GLU A 120 -17.21 -22.36 10.91
CA GLU A 120 -15.83 -22.10 11.28
C GLU A 120 -14.89 -22.89 10.35
N LEU A 121 -13.96 -22.18 9.72
CA LEU A 121 -12.85 -22.71 8.93
C LEU A 121 -11.59 -22.61 9.80
N PHE A 122 -11.05 -23.75 10.22
CA PHE A 122 -10.08 -23.81 11.31
C PHE A 122 -8.78 -24.53 10.93
N ASP A 123 -7.65 -23.96 11.35
CA ASP A 123 -6.32 -24.59 11.32
C ASP A 123 -5.95 -25.17 9.95
N SER A 124 -6.18 -24.39 8.89
CA SER A 124 -5.81 -24.76 7.52
C SER A 124 -4.29 -24.86 7.35
N ILE A 125 -3.86 -25.84 6.56
CA ILE A 125 -2.44 -26.07 6.23
C ILE A 125 -2.01 -25.46 4.91
N TYR A 126 -2.93 -24.86 4.18
CA TYR A 126 -2.71 -24.12 2.95
C TYR A 126 -3.89 -23.13 2.77
N TRP A 127 -4.19 -22.66 1.55
CA TRP A 127 -5.33 -21.77 1.31
C TRP A 127 -6.64 -22.32 1.89
N THR A 128 -7.39 -21.43 2.54
CA THR A 128 -8.51 -21.82 3.40
C THR A 128 -9.82 -21.88 2.63
N LEU A 129 -10.31 -20.76 2.12
CA LEU A 129 -11.47 -20.72 1.24
C LEU A 129 -11.02 -20.26 -0.15
N HIS A 130 -11.14 -21.12 -1.16
CA HIS A 130 -10.70 -20.82 -2.52
C HIS A 130 -11.89 -20.88 -3.48
N ILE A 131 -12.33 -19.72 -3.97
CA ILE A 131 -13.40 -19.57 -4.95
C ILE A 131 -12.75 -19.33 -6.31
N ILE A 132 -12.77 -20.33 -7.19
CA ILE A 132 -12.08 -20.29 -8.49
C ILE A 132 -13.02 -20.61 -9.66
N GLY A 133 -12.95 -19.81 -10.73
CA GLY A 133 -13.72 -20.05 -11.96
C GLY A 133 -15.24 -20.03 -11.76
N SER A 134 -15.72 -19.43 -10.68
CA SER A 134 -17.09 -19.62 -10.18
C SER A 134 -17.95 -18.37 -10.36
N HIS A 135 -19.27 -18.57 -10.41
CA HIS A 135 -20.22 -17.51 -10.72
C HIS A 135 -21.43 -17.47 -9.79
N THR A 136 -21.72 -16.33 -9.17
CA THR A 136 -22.77 -16.21 -8.14
C THR A 136 -22.42 -17.06 -6.91
N VAL A 137 -21.55 -16.52 -6.06
CA VAL A 137 -21.13 -17.17 -4.81
C VAL A 137 -21.40 -16.23 -3.65
N THR A 138 -22.04 -16.75 -2.59
CA THR A 138 -22.35 -15.98 -1.38
C THR A 138 -21.73 -16.66 -0.17
N VAL A 139 -20.94 -15.90 0.60
CA VAL A 139 -20.30 -16.33 1.84
C VAL A 139 -20.75 -15.42 2.97
N GLN A 140 -21.39 -15.96 4.00
CA GLN A 140 -21.98 -15.16 5.07
C GLN A 140 -21.67 -15.72 6.46
N ASP A 141 -21.30 -14.84 7.39
CA ASP A 141 -21.12 -15.19 8.81
C ASP A 141 -20.13 -16.35 9.04
N VAL A 142 -19.04 -16.39 8.27
CA VAL A 142 -17.99 -17.42 8.35
C VAL A 142 -16.78 -16.89 9.13
N ALA A 143 -16.27 -17.69 10.06
CA ALA A 143 -15.02 -17.41 10.75
C ALA A 143 -13.87 -18.22 10.14
N VAL A 144 -12.75 -17.59 9.83
CA VAL A 144 -11.47 -18.23 9.50
C VAL A 144 -10.53 -18.05 10.68
N ASN A 145 -10.05 -19.15 11.24
CA ASN A 145 -9.18 -19.17 12.41
C ASN A 145 -7.99 -20.10 12.17
N ASN A 146 -6.96 -19.56 11.52
CA ASN A 146 -5.74 -20.29 11.21
C ASN A 146 -4.62 -20.00 12.21
N ASP A 147 -3.65 -20.90 12.25
CA ASP A 147 -2.43 -20.72 13.01
C ASP A 147 -1.53 -19.65 12.36
N PHE A 148 -1.15 -18.66 13.16
CA PHE A 148 -0.32 -17.50 12.80
C PHE A 148 1.16 -17.84 12.55
N GLU A 149 1.52 -19.11 12.41
CA GLU A 149 2.88 -19.53 12.06
C GLU A 149 2.87 -20.60 10.95
N ILE A 150 1.70 -21.01 10.46
CA ILE A 150 1.60 -21.94 9.32
C ILE A 150 1.64 -21.13 8.02
N PRO A 151 2.62 -21.36 7.13
CA PRO A 151 2.75 -20.55 5.93
C PRO A 151 1.71 -20.88 4.86
N ASN A 152 1.41 -19.90 4.00
CA ASN A 152 0.51 -20.01 2.84
C ASN A 152 -0.93 -20.40 3.20
N ASN A 153 -1.45 -19.88 4.31
CA ASN A 153 -2.80 -20.15 4.77
C ASN A 153 -3.76 -18.96 4.61
N ASP A 154 -3.74 -18.38 3.41
CA ASP A 154 -4.65 -17.32 2.96
C ASP A 154 -6.08 -17.58 3.46
N GLY A 155 -6.72 -16.53 3.96
CA GLY A 155 -8.06 -16.63 4.54
C GLY A 155 -9.10 -16.92 3.48
N VAL A 156 -9.18 -16.06 2.47
CA VAL A 156 -10.10 -16.21 1.34
C VAL A 156 -9.43 -15.80 0.04
N ASP A 157 -9.45 -16.69 -0.95
CA ASP A 157 -9.02 -16.45 -2.32
C ASP A 157 -10.24 -16.37 -3.24
N ILE A 158 -10.40 -15.24 -3.95
CA ILE A 158 -11.39 -15.09 -5.03
C ILE A 158 -10.63 -14.99 -6.35
N ASP A 159 -10.71 -16.05 -7.15
CA ASP A 159 -9.90 -16.25 -8.35
C ASP A 159 -10.77 -16.46 -9.60
N SER A 160 -10.57 -15.66 -10.62
CA SER A 160 -11.21 -15.78 -11.93
C SER A 160 -12.73 -16.01 -11.84
N SER A 161 -13.38 -15.28 -10.93
CA SER A 161 -14.75 -15.52 -10.50
C SER A 161 -15.60 -14.26 -10.59
N LYS A 162 -16.91 -14.43 -10.71
CA LYS A 162 -17.84 -13.32 -10.97
C LYS A 162 -19.08 -13.34 -10.08
N LEU A 163 -19.57 -12.16 -9.68
CA LEU A 163 -20.71 -12.00 -8.76
C LEU A 163 -20.46 -12.73 -7.44
N VAL A 164 -19.43 -12.29 -6.73
CA VAL A 164 -19.05 -12.86 -5.44
C VAL A 164 -19.39 -11.87 -4.33
N TRP A 165 -20.19 -12.32 -3.36
CA TRP A 165 -20.57 -11.52 -2.20
C TRP A 165 -20.09 -12.18 -0.92
N ILE A 166 -19.29 -11.45 -0.15
CA ILE A 166 -18.79 -11.86 1.16
C ILE A 166 -19.26 -10.87 2.20
N SER A 167 -19.88 -11.36 3.27
CA SER A 167 -20.36 -10.51 4.36
C SER A 167 -20.21 -11.17 5.73
N GLY A 168 -19.92 -10.37 6.76
CA GLY A 168 -19.95 -10.84 8.15
C GLY A 168 -18.81 -11.80 8.52
N MET A 169 -17.66 -11.73 7.84
CA MET A 169 -16.55 -12.63 8.14
C MET A 169 -15.66 -12.12 9.27
N ASN A 170 -15.02 -13.06 9.97
CA ASN A 170 -13.91 -12.79 10.88
C ASN A 170 -12.72 -13.65 10.47
N ILE A 171 -11.62 -13.01 10.03
CA ILE A 171 -10.51 -13.69 9.36
C ILE A 171 -9.23 -13.53 10.17
N THR A 172 -8.61 -14.67 10.48
CA THR A 172 -7.29 -14.77 11.11
C THR A 172 -6.44 -15.68 10.22
N ALA A 173 -5.47 -15.10 9.52
CA ALA A 173 -4.57 -15.78 8.59
C ALA A 173 -3.11 -15.38 8.84
N TRP A 174 -2.17 -16.28 8.59
CA TRP A 174 -0.75 -15.91 8.54
C TRP A 174 -0.43 -15.19 7.23
N ASP A 175 -0.89 -15.75 6.13
CA ASP A 175 -0.78 -15.11 4.81
C ASP A 175 -1.92 -14.09 4.61
N ASP A 176 -2.27 -13.75 3.37
CA ASP A 176 -3.28 -12.72 3.12
C ASP A 176 -4.66 -13.06 3.72
N GLY A 177 -5.34 -12.05 4.28
CA GLY A 177 -6.69 -12.22 4.81
C GLY A 177 -7.70 -12.48 3.70
N MET A 178 -7.74 -11.56 2.73
CA MET A 178 -8.56 -11.61 1.52
C MET A 178 -7.68 -11.38 0.30
N CYS A 179 -7.57 -12.35 -0.60
CA CYS A 179 -6.76 -12.27 -1.80
C CYS A 179 -7.62 -12.42 -3.07
N ILE A 180 -7.61 -11.39 -3.91
CA ILE A 180 -8.28 -11.42 -5.21
C ILE A 180 -7.26 -11.76 -6.28
N LYS A 181 -7.53 -12.78 -7.09
CA LYS A 181 -6.65 -13.29 -8.15
C LYS A 181 -7.42 -13.40 -9.47
N ALA A 182 -6.73 -13.50 -10.59
CA ALA A 182 -7.29 -13.76 -11.91
C ALA A 182 -6.31 -14.67 -12.67
N THR A 183 -6.20 -15.91 -12.20
CA THR A 183 -5.22 -16.91 -12.63
C THR A 183 -5.62 -17.64 -13.92
N TYR A 184 -6.91 -17.75 -14.24
CA TYR A 184 -7.37 -18.38 -15.47
C TYR A 184 -7.21 -17.41 -16.65
N PRO A 185 -6.40 -17.75 -17.67
CA PRO A 185 -6.21 -16.88 -18.83
C PRO A 185 -7.54 -16.55 -19.50
N GLY A 186 -7.79 -15.25 -19.70
CA GLY A 186 -9.02 -14.76 -20.33
C GLY A 186 -10.27 -14.77 -19.46
N VAL A 187 -10.19 -15.19 -18.20
CA VAL A 187 -11.30 -15.16 -17.24
C VAL A 187 -10.99 -14.15 -16.15
N SER A 188 -11.73 -13.04 -16.16
CA SER A 188 -11.52 -11.94 -15.20
C SER A 188 -12.15 -12.25 -13.85
N THR A 189 -11.69 -11.58 -12.80
CA THR A 189 -12.40 -11.50 -11.53
C THR A 189 -13.15 -10.20 -11.47
N GLU A 190 -14.48 -10.27 -11.45
CA GLU A 190 -15.32 -9.08 -11.58
C GLU A 190 -16.60 -9.14 -10.75
N ASP A 191 -17.10 -7.96 -10.37
CA ASP A 191 -18.31 -7.82 -9.54
C ASP A 191 -18.17 -8.54 -8.18
N VAL A 192 -17.20 -8.06 -7.40
CA VAL A 192 -16.92 -8.58 -6.04
C VAL A 192 -17.32 -7.54 -5.00
N LEU A 193 -18.13 -7.95 -4.03
CA LEU A 193 -18.46 -7.15 -2.85
C LEU A 193 -18.01 -7.88 -1.59
N VAL A 194 -17.15 -7.24 -0.80
CA VAL A 194 -16.76 -7.66 0.53
C VAL A 194 -17.23 -6.59 1.53
N GLU A 195 -18.00 -7.00 2.53
CA GLU A 195 -18.47 -6.06 3.54
C GLU A 195 -18.57 -6.60 4.96
N ASN A 196 -18.61 -5.69 5.94
CA ASN A 196 -18.87 -5.99 7.36
C ASN A 196 -17.94 -7.10 7.89
N THR A 197 -16.64 -6.96 7.67
CA THR A 197 -15.65 -8.02 7.90
C THR A 197 -14.51 -7.53 8.78
N THR A 198 -14.05 -8.37 9.70
CA THR A 198 -12.84 -8.13 10.49
C THR A 198 -11.69 -9.01 9.99
N ILE A 199 -10.51 -8.44 9.81
CA ILE A 199 -9.34 -9.14 9.24
C ILE A 199 -8.10 -8.93 10.10
N HIS A 200 -7.41 -10.02 10.41
CA HIS A 200 -6.10 -10.06 11.06
C HIS A 200 -5.17 -10.97 10.25
N SER A 201 -4.17 -10.38 9.61
CA SER A 201 -3.24 -11.05 8.69
C SER A 201 -1.79 -10.69 8.97
N ARG A 202 -0.84 -11.63 8.90
CA ARG A 202 0.61 -11.31 8.93
C ARG A 202 1.18 -10.97 7.55
N ALA A 203 0.33 -10.91 6.53
CA ALA A 203 0.63 -10.36 5.20
C ALA A 203 -0.34 -9.20 4.91
N SER A 204 -1.04 -9.20 3.77
CA SER A 204 -2.04 -8.16 3.48
C SER A 204 -3.41 -8.53 4.02
N ALA A 205 -4.07 -7.61 4.72
CA ALA A 205 -5.46 -7.80 5.10
C ALA A 205 -6.37 -7.94 3.87
N VAL A 206 -6.21 -7.03 2.89
CA VAL A 206 -6.84 -7.16 1.57
C VAL A 206 -5.78 -7.02 0.49
N LYS A 207 -5.71 -7.97 -0.43
CA LYS A 207 -4.82 -7.96 -1.59
C LYS A 207 -5.59 -8.16 -2.89
N VAL A 208 -5.31 -7.32 -3.88
CA VAL A 208 -5.68 -7.56 -5.29
C VAL A 208 -4.40 -7.88 -6.05
N GLY A 209 -4.29 -9.09 -6.59
CA GLY A 209 -3.07 -9.68 -7.14
C GLY A 209 -2.52 -10.82 -6.26
N THR A 210 -1.37 -11.42 -6.56
CA THR A 210 -0.44 -11.03 -7.62
C THR A 210 -0.73 -11.69 -8.95
N GLU A 211 -1.34 -12.87 -8.92
CA GLU A 211 -1.74 -13.66 -10.07
C GLU A 211 -2.82 -12.91 -10.85
N GLY A 212 -2.42 -12.24 -11.93
CA GLY A 212 -3.27 -11.30 -12.66
C GLY A 212 -3.11 -11.43 -14.16
N VAL A 213 -3.21 -12.66 -14.69
CA VAL A 213 -3.07 -12.91 -16.14
C VAL A 213 -4.32 -12.46 -16.94
N ALA A 214 -5.41 -12.18 -16.23
CA ALA A 214 -6.63 -11.57 -16.71
C ALA A 214 -7.04 -10.38 -15.82
N ASN A 215 -8.17 -9.74 -16.12
CA ASN A 215 -8.52 -8.45 -15.51
C ASN A 215 -9.21 -8.60 -14.15
N PHE A 216 -9.21 -7.49 -13.41
CA PHE A 216 -9.94 -7.27 -12.18
C PHE A 216 -10.80 -6.03 -12.37
N ARG A 217 -12.11 -6.14 -12.15
CA ARG A 217 -13.03 -5.03 -12.38
C ARG A 217 -14.17 -4.99 -11.36
N ASN A 218 -14.56 -3.79 -10.95
CA ASN A 218 -15.72 -3.59 -10.08
C ASN A 218 -15.59 -4.38 -8.76
N LEU A 219 -14.59 -3.98 -7.97
CA LEU A 219 -14.30 -4.56 -6.68
C LEU A 219 -14.63 -3.54 -5.58
N VAL A 220 -15.49 -3.93 -4.64
CA VAL A 220 -15.91 -3.07 -3.53
C VAL A 220 -15.58 -3.74 -2.20
N PHE A 221 -14.84 -3.04 -1.36
CA PHE A 221 -14.47 -3.43 -0.01
C PHE A 221 -14.98 -2.34 0.94
N GLN A 222 -16.00 -2.64 1.74
CA GLN A 222 -16.63 -1.63 2.60
C GLN A 222 -16.90 -2.11 4.02
N ASN A 223 -16.82 -1.21 5.01
CA ASN A 223 -17.08 -1.54 6.41
C ASN A 223 -16.14 -2.67 6.90
N ILE A 224 -14.83 -2.43 6.84
CA ILE A 224 -13.81 -3.42 7.21
C ILE A 224 -13.01 -2.91 8.41
N ASP A 225 -12.84 -3.77 9.40
CA ASP A 225 -11.92 -3.56 10.52
C ASP A 225 -10.68 -4.42 10.32
N ILE A 226 -9.51 -3.79 10.20
CA ILE A 226 -8.22 -4.47 10.05
C ILE A 226 -7.46 -4.36 11.38
N VAL A 227 -7.10 -5.49 11.96
CA VAL A 227 -6.47 -5.57 13.27
C VAL A 227 -5.05 -6.11 13.11
N ASP A 228 -4.08 -5.42 13.71
CA ASP A 228 -2.67 -5.81 13.82
C ASP A 228 -2.07 -6.45 12.57
N SER A 229 -2.44 -5.97 11.37
CA SER A 229 -2.02 -6.63 10.13
C SER A 229 -0.71 -6.08 9.58
N HIS A 230 -0.01 -6.84 8.74
CA HIS A 230 1.27 -6.37 8.19
C HIS A 230 1.09 -5.35 7.06
N ARG A 231 0.06 -5.52 6.24
CA ARG A 231 -0.40 -4.50 5.27
C ARG A 231 -1.90 -4.33 5.39
N GLY A 232 -2.37 -3.11 5.12
CA GLY A 232 -3.79 -2.82 5.02
C GLY A 232 -4.32 -3.25 3.65
N LEU A 233 -4.36 -2.29 2.73
CA LEU A 233 -4.99 -2.40 1.42
C LEU A 233 -3.92 -2.46 0.33
N SER A 234 -3.75 -3.65 -0.24
CA SER A 234 -2.69 -3.93 -1.21
C SER A 234 -3.24 -4.14 -2.61
N ILE A 235 -2.67 -3.47 -3.60
CA ILE A 235 -2.85 -3.77 -5.04
C ILE A 235 -1.47 -4.08 -5.62
N GLN A 236 -1.31 -5.30 -6.12
CA GLN A 236 -0.03 -5.84 -6.57
C GLN A 236 -0.17 -6.42 -7.97
N LEU A 237 -0.11 -5.57 -8.99
CA LEU A 237 -0.14 -6.03 -10.38
C LEU A 237 1.26 -6.52 -10.77
N ARG A 238 1.35 -7.80 -11.14
CA ARG A 238 2.61 -8.45 -11.58
C ARG A 238 2.61 -8.93 -13.02
N ASP A 239 1.43 -9.07 -13.59
CA ASP A 239 1.19 -9.70 -14.89
C ASP A 239 0.47 -8.74 -15.86
N ASN A 240 -0.03 -9.25 -16.98
CA ASN A 240 -0.57 -8.47 -18.09
C ASN A 240 -2.03 -8.02 -17.93
N GLY A 241 -2.72 -8.46 -16.88
CA GLY A 241 -4.09 -8.07 -16.57
C GLY A 241 -4.21 -6.61 -16.14
N THR A 242 -5.41 -6.05 -16.24
CA THR A 242 -5.72 -4.69 -15.78
C THR A 242 -6.54 -4.74 -14.49
N ILE A 243 -6.25 -3.84 -13.56
CA ILE A 243 -7.02 -3.63 -12.33
C ILE A 243 -7.72 -2.28 -12.46
N GLU A 244 -9.05 -2.28 -12.51
CA GLU A 244 -9.84 -1.05 -12.66
C GLU A 244 -11.12 -1.08 -11.82
N ASP A 245 -11.69 0.09 -11.55
CA ASP A 245 -12.93 0.26 -10.78
C ASP A 245 -12.89 -0.43 -9.40
N VAL A 246 -11.97 0.03 -8.54
CA VAL A 246 -11.79 -0.52 -7.19
C VAL A 246 -12.14 0.53 -6.13
N LEU A 247 -13.04 0.19 -5.22
CA LEU A 247 -13.44 1.04 -4.09
C LEU A 247 -13.10 0.38 -2.76
N PHE A 248 -12.33 1.09 -1.93
CA PHE A 248 -12.15 0.81 -0.52
C PHE A 248 -12.84 1.93 0.29
N GLU A 249 -13.84 1.58 1.10
CA GLU A 249 -14.65 2.57 1.81
C GLU A 249 -14.92 2.21 3.28
N ASN A 250 -14.87 3.20 4.17
CA ASN A 250 -15.22 3.02 5.58
C ASN A 250 -14.39 1.90 6.25
N ILE A 251 -13.08 2.14 6.36
CA ILE A 251 -12.13 1.15 6.86
C ILE A 251 -11.35 1.74 8.04
N THR A 252 -11.29 0.98 9.14
CA THR A 252 -10.41 1.26 10.28
C THR A 252 -9.31 0.22 10.32
N MET A 253 -8.05 0.63 10.50
CA MET A 253 -6.92 -0.30 10.49
C MET A 253 -5.86 0.01 11.55
N THR A 254 -5.34 -1.04 12.18
CA THR A 254 -4.08 -1.02 12.93
C THR A 254 -3.09 -1.94 12.23
N LEU A 255 -1.91 -1.42 11.89
CA LEU A 255 -0.91 -2.11 11.09
C LEU A 255 0.45 -2.05 11.75
N ARG A 256 1.11 -3.20 11.84
CA ARG A 256 2.40 -3.32 12.51
C ARG A 256 3.37 -4.15 11.69
N GLN A 257 4.66 -3.88 11.88
CA GLN A 257 5.71 -4.68 11.30
C GLN A 257 5.79 -6.02 12.03
N TYR A 258 6.08 -7.06 11.25
CA TYR A 258 6.34 -8.39 11.78
C TYR A 258 7.81 -8.76 11.60
N VAL A 259 8.32 -9.60 12.51
CA VAL A 259 9.72 -10.02 12.49
C VAL A 259 10.00 -10.98 11.33
N GLY A 260 11.23 -10.92 10.84
CA GLY A 260 11.72 -11.80 9.79
C GLY A 260 11.32 -11.35 8.40
N ASP A 261 11.53 -12.22 7.41
CA ASP A 261 11.28 -11.91 5.99
C ASP A 261 9.78 -12.00 5.59
N GLU A 262 8.86 -11.79 6.55
CA GLU A 262 7.40 -11.73 6.28
C GLU A 262 7.09 -10.56 5.35
N TRP A 263 6.14 -10.75 4.42
CA TRP A 263 5.94 -9.79 3.34
C TRP A 263 5.15 -8.57 3.82
N GLY A 264 5.80 -7.42 3.94
CA GLY A 264 5.18 -6.23 4.53
C GLY A 264 6.16 -5.21 5.04
N ASN A 265 5.65 -4.00 5.29
CA ASN A 265 6.31 -2.97 6.07
C ASN A 265 5.30 -2.08 6.83
N ALA A 266 4.14 -2.62 7.24
CA ALA A 266 3.06 -1.86 7.90
C ALA A 266 2.39 -0.78 7.04
N GLU A 267 2.33 -0.96 5.71
CA GLU A 267 1.75 0.03 4.80
C GLU A 267 0.20 0.02 4.83
N PRO A 268 -0.49 1.16 5.07
CA PRO A 268 -1.95 1.25 4.98
C PRO A 268 -2.50 1.10 3.57
N ILE A 269 -1.82 1.69 2.58
CA ILE A 269 -2.13 1.56 1.17
C ILE A 269 -0.83 1.23 0.44
N TYR A 270 -0.81 0.09 -0.24
CA TYR A 270 0.33 -0.41 -0.98
C TYR A 270 -0.07 -0.72 -2.42
N ILE A 271 0.42 0.07 -3.39
CA ILE A 271 0.07 -0.08 -4.80
C ILE A 271 1.34 -0.24 -5.60
N THR A 272 1.45 -1.36 -6.31
CA THR A 272 2.61 -1.65 -7.15
C THR A 272 2.21 -2.27 -8.49
N ALA A 273 2.69 -1.70 -9.59
CA ALA A 273 2.58 -2.25 -10.93
C ALA A 273 3.97 -2.57 -11.48
N LEU A 274 4.50 -3.72 -11.08
CA LEU A 274 5.89 -4.13 -11.33
C LEU A 274 5.94 -5.51 -12.00
N PRO A 275 6.83 -5.76 -12.98
CA PRO A 275 6.87 -7.04 -13.67
C PRO A 275 7.23 -8.21 -12.75
N ARG A 276 6.50 -9.32 -12.88
CA ARG A 276 6.80 -10.60 -12.20
C ARG A 276 8.20 -11.09 -12.56
N THR A 277 8.55 -11.01 -13.85
CA THR A 277 9.85 -11.41 -14.40
C THR A 277 10.30 -10.39 -15.45
N ALA A 278 11.58 -10.39 -15.83
CA ALA A 278 12.13 -9.40 -16.76
C ALA A 278 11.46 -9.37 -18.16
N GLY A 279 10.75 -10.45 -18.54
CA GLY A 279 10.00 -10.52 -19.80
C GLY A 279 8.49 -10.26 -19.67
N THR A 280 7.99 -10.05 -18.45
CA THR A 280 6.57 -9.82 -18.22
C THR A 280 6.20 -8.41 -18.65
N LYS A 281 5.18 -8.28 -19.51
CA LYS A 281 4.55 -7.00 -19.79
C LYS A 281 3.41 -6.77 -18.80
N ASN A 282 3.52 -5.72 -17.99
CA ASN A 282 2.47 -5.35 -17.05
C ASN A 282 1.26 -4.77 -17.78
N GLY A 283 0.08 -5.01 -17.21
CA GLY A 283 -1.10 -4.23 -17.54
C GLY A 283 -1.12 -2.88 -16.80
N ALA A 284 -2.32 -2.40 -16.51
CA ALA A 284 -2.55 -1.11 -15.87
C ALA A 284 -3.32 -1.23 -14.55
N ILE A 285 -3.17 -0.23 -13.71
CA ILE A 285 -4.01 0.03 -12.53
C ILE A 285 -4.67 1.39 -12.78
N SER A 286 -5.99 1.45 -12.82
CA SER A 286 -6.74 2.69 -12.97
C SER A 286 -7.97 2.76 -12.07
N ASP A 287 -8.47 3.96 -11.82
CA ASP A 287 -9.78 4.20 -11.21
C ASP A 287 -9.96 3.50 -9.84
N VAL A 288 -9.01 3.76 -8.95
CA VAL A 288 -8.99 3.22 -7.58
C VAL A 288 -9.29 4.34 -6.60
N THR A 289 -10.29 4.13 -5.74
CA THR A 289 -10.69 5.07 -4.71
C THR A 289 -10.54 4.48 -3.32
N PHE A 290 -9.88 5.22 -2.44
CA PHE A 290 -9.81 5.00 -1.01
C PHE A 290 -10.57 6.12 -0.32
N ARG A 291 -11.67 5.80 0.38
CA ARG A 291 -12.56 6.79 0.99
C ARG A 291 -12.86 6.45 2.45
N ASP A 292 -12.88 7.47 3.32
CA ASP A 292 -13.29 7.34 4.72
C ASP A 292 -12.45 6.29 5.47
N ILE A 293 -11.13 6.52 5.52
CA ILE A 293 -10.17 5.59 6.13
C ILE A 293 -9.52 6.19 7.38
N THR A 294 -9.46 5.41 8.46
CA THR A 294 -8.66 5.73 9.64
C THR A 294 -7.61 4.65 9.87
N ALA A 295 -6.34 5.02 9.89
CA ALA A 295 -5.23 4.08 9.99
C ALA A 295 -4.25 4.48 11.09
N THR A 296 -3.87 3.52 11.93
CA THR A 296 -2.65 3.57 12.74
C THR A 296 -1.66 2.57 12.17
N ALA A 297 -0.48 3.02 11.77
CA ALA A 297 0.49 2.22 11.02
C ALA A 297 1.93 2.52 11.43
N GLU A 298 2.90 1.68 11.06
CA GLU A 298 4.33 1.97 11.29
C GLU A 298 5.04 2.53 10.04
N SER A 299 4.39 2.51 8.88
CA SER A 299 4.84 3.10 7.61
C SER A 299 3.68 3.81 6.89
N GLY A 300 3.97 4.45 5.75
CA GLY A 300 3.02 5.25 4.99
C GLY A 300 2.51 4.59 3.71
N ILE A 301 1.89 5.42 2.88
CA ILE A 301 1.29 5.04 1.61
C ILE A 301 2.39 4.87 0.55
N LEU A 302 2.40 3.73 -0.12
CA LEU A 302 3.36 3.42 -1.19
C LEU A 302 2.64 3.25 -2.54
N VAL A 303 3.03 4.03 -3.54
CA VAL A 303 2.55 3.88 -4.92
C VAL A 303 3.74 3.84 -5.87
N ILE A 304 3.96 2.71 -6.53
CA ILE A 304 5.06 2.50 -7.48
C ILE A 304 4.57 1.82 -8.76
N GLY A 305 4.60 2.55 -9.87
CA GLY A 305 4.53 1.97 -11.21
C GLY A 305 5.90 1.60 -11.75
N SER A 306 5.93 0.71 -12.74
CA SER A 306 7.04 0.57 -13.68
C SER A 306 6.79 1.44 -14.92
N HIS A 307 7.85 1.82 -15.64
CA HIS A 307 7.75 2.64 -16.84
C HIS A 307 6.91 1.99 -17.97
N ASP A 308 6.78 0.66 -17.96
CA ASP A 308 6.00 -0.11 -18.93
C ASP A 308 4.56 -0.39 -18.46
N SER A 309 4.21 0.05 -17.25
CA SER A 309 2.87 -0.05 -16.68
C SER A 309 2.21 1.32 -16.59
N THR A 310 0.90 1.34 -16.34
CA THR A 310 0.18 2.57 -16.01
C THR A 310 -0.39 2.43 -14.61
N VAL A 311 -0.15 3.43 -13.76
CA VAL A 311 -0.86 3.62 -12.49
C VAL A 311 -1.51 4.99 -12.59
N GLU A 312 -2.83 5.04 -12.72
CA GLU A 312 -3.53 6.30 -12.93
C GLU A 312 -4.87 6.42 -12.21
N ASN A 313 -5.39 7.65 -12.11
CA ASN A 313 -6.70 7.96 -11.53
C ASN A 313 -6.90 7.36 -10.13
N LEU A 314 -5.93 7.59 -9.24
CA LEU A 314 -6.04 7.19 -7.84
C LEU A 314 -6.61 8.33 -7.01
N ALA A 315 -7.63 8.05 -6.22
CA ALA A 315 -8.24 9.01 -5.31
C ALA A 315 -8.13 8.54 -3.85
N ILE A 316 -7.62 9.41 -2.97
CA ILE A 316 -7.63 9.23 -1.52
C ILE A 316 -8.46 10.37 -0.93
N VAL A 317 -9.60 10.05 -0.33
CA VAL A 317 -10.60 11.01 0.11
C VAL A 317 -10.95 10.77 1.57
N ASN A 318 -10.79 11.78 2.42
CA ASN A 318 -11.10 11.70 3.85
C ASN A 318 -10.32 10.55 4.55
N MET A 319 -9.02 10.75 4.74
CA MET A 319 -8.16 9.76 5.41
C MET A 319 -7.44 10.37 6.61
N THR A 320 -7.44 9.67 7.75
CA THR A 320 -6.55 9.96 8.88
C THR A 320 -5.50 8.86 8.99
N LEU A 321 -4.24 9.25 9.02
CA LEU A 321 -3.10 8.35 9.18
C LEU A 321 -2.25 8.78 10.38
N ASP A 322 -2.22 7.94 11.40
CA ASP A 322 -1.31 8.09 12.55
C ASP A 322 -0.16 7.09 12.38
N ILE A 323 1.04 7.62 12.10
CA ILE A 323 2.26 6.82 11.96
C ILE A 323 2.88 6.69 13.36
N GLU A 324 2.77 5.51 13.95
CA GLU A 324 3.11 5.23 15.34
C GLU A 324 4.19 4.14 15.43
N LYS A 325 5.04 4.20 16.46
CA LYS A 325 6.00 3.13 16.72
C LYS A 325 5.29 2.03 17.53
N LEU A 326 4.72 1.04 16.85
CA LEU A 326 4.02 -0.08 17.49
C LEU A 326 4.94 -1.25 17.84
N THR A 327 6.07 -1.38 17.15
CA THR A 327 7.07 -2.43 17.33
C THR A 327 8.50 -1.89 17.28
N ASP A 328 9.45 -2.71 17.73
CA ASP A 328 10.89 -2.46 17.60
C ASP A 328 11.48 -3.07 16.32
N VAL A 329 10.64 -3.61 15.43
CA VAL A 329 11.10 -4.06 14.11
C VAL A 329 11.60 -2.83 13.33
N PRO A 330 12.77 -2.91 12.67
CA PRO A 330 13.24 -1.84 11.81
C PRO A 330 12.34 -1.68 10.59
N GLY A 331 12.06 -0.43 10.19
CA GLY A 331 11.46 -0.13 8.89
C GLY A 331 12.52 0.16 7.81
N GLY A 332 12.19 1.09 6.91
CA GLY A 332 13.12 1.57 5.89
C GLY A 332 13.36 0.57 4.76
N VAL A 333 12.32 -0.19 4.43
CA VAL A 333 12.30 -1.14 3.31
C VAL A 333 11.07 -0.91 2.43
N HIS A 334 11.23 -1.03 1.12
CA HIS A 334 10.11 -1.31 0.22
C HIS A 334 10.20 -2.77 -0.18
N ASP A 335 9.32 -3.60 0.37
CA ASP A 335 9.21 -5.00 -0.08
C ASP A 335 8.36 -5.03 -1.35
N LEU A 336 9.01 -5.22 -2.51
CA LEU A 336 8.37 -5.25 -3.83
C LEU A 336 8.16 -6.68 -4.35
N ARG A 337 8.28 -7.70 -3.49
CA ARG A 337 8.09 -9.09 -3.89
C ARG A 337 6.60 -9.38 -4.20
N PRO A 338 6.32 -10.37 -5.05
CA PRO A 338 7.24 -11.01 -5.98
C PRO A 338 7.36 -10.09 -7.21
N SER A 339 8.54 -9.59 -7.51
CA SER A 339 8.82 -8.84 -8.74
C SER A 339 10.30 -8.94 -9.07
N THR A 340 10.70 -8.40 -10.21
CA THR A 340 12.11 -8.27 -10.57
C THR A 340 12.93 -7.36 -9.66
N PHE A 341 12.28 -6.57 -8.80
CA PHE A 341 12.94 -5.58 -7.95
C PHE A 341 13.19 -6.07 -6.52
N ASP A 342 12.52 -7.15 -6.09
CA ASP A 342 12.68 -7.75 -4.77
C ASP A 342 12.54 -6.72 -3.62
N ILE A 343 13.28 -6.85 -2.51
CA ILE A 343 13.29 -5.89 -1.41
C ILE A 343 14.30 -4.76 -1.70
N VAL A 344 13.84 -3.51 -1.58
CA VAL A 344 14.69 -2.32 -1.62
C VAL A 344 14.94 -1.83 -0.19
N HIS A 345 16.20 -1.78 0.22
CA HIS A 345 16.63 -1.32 1.55
C HIS A 345 17.10 0.13 1.55
N ASN A 346 17.27 0.70 2.76
CA ASN A 346 17.78 2.05 3.01
C ASN A 346 16.90 3.14 2.38
N VAL A 347 15.59 2.91 2.42
CA VAL A 347 14.58 3.90 2.04
C VAL A 347 13.95 4.51 3.29
N SER A 348 13.26 5.62 3.12
CA SER A 348 12.47 6.25 4.16
C SER A 348 11.04 5.70 4.17
N ASP A 349 10.48 5.52 5.37
CA ASP A 349 9.05 5.28 5.58
C ASP A 349 8.32 6.64 5.50
N ASP A 350 8.20 7.17 4.28
CA ASP A 350 7.48 8.41 4.01
C ASP A 350 5.97 8.22 4.20
N ALA A 351 5.25 9.25 4.64
CA ALA A 351 3.79 9.13 4.78
C ALA A 351 3.09 8.88 3.43
N ILE A 352 3.66 9.43 2.35
CA ILE A 352 3.20 9.22 0.97
C ILE A 352 4.42 9.17 0.06
N TYR A 353 4.68 8.01 -0.56
CA TYR A 353 5.69 7.84 -1.60
C TYR A 353 5.04 7.54 -2.95
N LEU A 354 5.36 8.34 -3.97
CA LEU A 354 4.81 8.20 -5.32
C LEU A 354 5.93 8.08 -6.37
N GLU A 355 5.83 7.07 -7.23
CA GLU A 355 6.73 6.84 -8.36
C GLU A 355 5.97 6.27 -9.57
N ASN A 356 6.22 6.82 -10.76
CA ASN A 356 5.62 6.39 -12.05
C ASN A 356 4.09 6.32 -12.00
N ALA A 357 3.44 7.41 -11.63
CA ALA A 357 2.00 7.47 -11.43
C ALA A 357 1.38 8.75 -12.02
N ASN A 358 0.12 8.69 -12.41
CA ASN A 358 -0.58 9.77 -13.09
C ASN A 358 -1.95 10.06 -12.44
N HIS A 359 -2.43 11.30 -12.52
CA HIS A 359 -3.73 11.71 -11.98
C HIS A 359 -4.02 11.19 -10.56
N ILE A 360 -3.13 11.53 -9.62
CA ILE A 360 -3.29 11.20 -8.20
C ILE A 360 -4.00 12.37 -7.52
N ASN A 361 -5.11 12.09 -6.84
CA ASN A 361 -5.88 13.08 -6.09
C ASN A 361 -5.95 12.71 -4.61
N ILE A 362 -5.44 13.58 -3.74
CA ILE A 362 -5.54 13.44 -2.29
C ILE A 362 -6.36 14.60 -1.75
N THR A 363 -7.52 14.29 -1.18
CA THR A 363 -8.48 15.26 -0.66
C THR A 363 -8.80 14.98 0.81
N ASN A 364 -8.62 15.97 1.68
CA ASN A 364 -8.89 15.90 3.12
C ASN A 364 -8.15 14.74 3.80
N MET A 365 -6.82 14.77 3.75
CA MET A 365 -5.99 13.78 4.43
C MET A 365 -5.25 14.43 5.60
N LYS A 366 -5.33 13.81 6.77
CA LYS A 366 -4.57 14.20 7.97
C LYS A 366 -3.50 13.16 8.26
N VAL A 367 -2.28 13.61 8.53
CA VAL A 367 -1.17 12.75 8.98
C VAL A 367 -0.61 13.24 10.31
N THR A 368 -0.37 12.31 11.23
CA THR A 368 0.31 12.53 12.50
C THR A 368 1.47 11.54 12.62
N TRP A 369 2.60 11.95 13.21
CA TRP A 369 3.66 11.03 13.60
C TRP A 369 3.73 10.98 15.12
N GLY A 370 3.77 9.76 15.66
CA GLY A 370 3.84 9.49 17.08
C GLY A 370 5.20 9.79 17.71
N THR A 371 5.25 9.61 19.02
CA THR A 371 6.49 9.68 19.81
C THR A 371 6.62 8.45 20.70
N PRO A 372 7.80 7.80 20.78
CA PRO A 372 9.06 8.15 20.12
C PRO A 372 9.06 7.84 18.61
N ARG A 373 9.88 8.57 17.85
CA ARG A 373 10.02 8.38 16.39
C ARG A 373 10.90 7.17 16.05
N LYS A 374 10.66 6.54 14.90
CA LYS A 374 11.63 5.64 14.26
C LYS A 374 12.58 6.46 13.38
N ASP A 375 13.84 6.04 13.32
CA ASP A 375 14.88 6.68 12.50
C ASP A 375 14.59 6.60 10.99
N THR A 376 13.77 5.62 10.58
CA THR A 376 13.39 5.39 9.19
C THR A 376 12.25 6.27 8.72
N TRP A 377 11.52 6.94 9.63
CA TRP A 377 10.37 7.76 9.26
C TRP A 377 10.76 8.97 8.41
N GLY A 378 10.10 9.08 7.26
CA GLY A 378 10.36 10.05 6.23
C GLY A 378 9.34 11.18 6.17
N GLN A 379 9.46 12.01 5.14
CA GLN A 379 8.67 13.24 4.98
C GLN A 379 7.19 12.96 4.66
N LEU A 380 6.37 14.02 4.72
CA LEU A 380 4.94 13.92 4.43
C LEU A 380 4.64 13.44 3.00
N LEU A 381 5.42 13.91 2.02
CA LEU A 381 5.23 13.59 0.62
C LEU A 381 6.57 13.48 -0.07
N ASN A 382 6.87 12.29 -0.60
CA ASN A 382 8.02 11.99 -1.42
C ASN A 382 7.57 11.60 -2.83
N VAL A 383 8.00 12.37 -3.82
CA VAL A 383 7.64 12.16 -5.23
C VAL A 383 8.91 11.97 -6.03
N LYS A 384 9.01 10.83 -6.71
CA LYS A 384 10.15 10.54 -7.58
C LYS A 384 10.19 11.53 -8.75
N PRO A 385 11.24 12.37 -8.88
CA PRO A 385 11.27 13.45 -9.85
C PRO A 385 11.07 12.97 -11.29
N GLY A 386 10.19 13.66 -12.03
CA GLY A 386 9.94 13.39 -13.45
C GLY A 386 9.05 12.18 -13.74
N THR A 387 8.57 11.47 -12.73
CA THR A 387 7.78 10.23 -12.90
C THR A 387 6.30 10.39 -12.55
N VAL A 388 5.93 11.48 -11.86
CA VAL A 388 4.54 11.77 -11.50
C VAL A 388 4.05 12.99 -12.27
N HIS A 389 2.97 12.83 -13.02
CA HIS A 389 2.57 13.82 -14.04
C HIS A 389 1.42 14.73 -13.63
N ALA A 390 0.45 14.22 -12.87
CA ALA A 390 -0.66 15.01 -12.34
C ALA A 390 -0.94 14.60 -10.89
N LEU A 391 -0.66 15.52 -9.96
CA LEU A 391 -0.89 15.35 -8.53
C LEU A 391 -1.72 16.52 -8.02
N THR A 392 -2.89 16.23 -7.47
CA THR A 392 -3.78 17.21 -6.82
C THR A 392 -3.80 16.95 -5.32
N LEU A 393 -3.53 18.00 -4.54
CA LEU A 393 -3.57 17.95 -3.08
C LEU A 393 -4.53 19.03 -2.60
N GLN A 394 -5.59 18.63 -1.90
CA GLN A 394 -6.56 19.54 -1.31
C GLN A 394 -6.81 19.14 0.15
N GLY A 395 -6.47 20.00 1.10
CA GLY A 395 -6.67 19.68 2.51
C GLY A 395 -5.78 18.54 3.04
N LEU A 396 -4.57 18.38 2.48
CA LEU A 396 -3.51 17.56 3.07
C LEU A 396 -2.87 18.34 4.23
N VAL A 397 -2.98 17.81 5.45
CA VAL A 397 -2.49 18.45 6.67
C VAL A 397 -1.63 17.47 7.46
N ALA A 398 -0.43 17.91 7.87
CA ALA A 398 0.37 17.23 8.88
C ALA A 398 0.34 18.02 10.20
N HIS A 399 0.20 17.34 11.33
CA HIS A 399 0.25 17.96 12.65
C HIS A 399 1.58 17.67 13.38
N ASP A 400 2.05 18.67 14.15
CA ASP A 400 3.26 18.70 15.02
C ASP A 400 4.61 18.94 14.29
N GLU A 401 5.76 18.90 15.01
CA GLU A 401 7.16 18.84 14.52
C GLU A 401 7.37 17.77 13.41
N SER A 402 6.32 17.04 13.08
CA SER A 402 6.13 15.97 12.09
C SER A 402 6.07 16.45 10.64
N ALA A 403 6.02 17.75 10.37
CA ALA A 403 6.19 18.26 9.01
C ALA A 403 7.61 18.01 8.46
N HIS A 404 8.59 17.73 9.34
CA HIS A 404 10.00 17.52 8.98
C HIS A 404 10.69 16.47 9.89
N PRO A 405 10.47 15.17 9.70
CA PRO A 405 11.12 14.14 10.51
C PRO A 405 12.64 14.09 10.35
N HIS A 406 13.20 14.65 9.28
CA HIS A 406 14.66 14.80 9.10
C HIS A 406 15.29 15.96 9.90
N ALA A 407 14.53 16.76 10.66
CA ALA A 407 15.08 17.93 11.35
C ALA A 407 16.05 17.60 12.52
N HIS A 408 16.21 16.32 12.88
CA HIS A 408 17.02 15.90 14.03
C HIS A 408 18.01 14.75 13.70
N GLY A 409 18.79 14.89 12.63
CA GLY A 409 19.92 13.99 12.32
C GLY A 409 21.24 14.69 12.00
N ASP A 410 21.21 16.01 11.81
CA ASP A 410 22.37 16.78 11.39
C ASP A 410 23.14 17.30 12.61
N GLY A 411 24.34 16.76 12.84
CA GLY A 411 25.29 17.27 13.82
C GLY A 411 25.57 18.77 13.62
N PRO A 412 26.25 19.45 14.58
CA PRO A 412 26.40 20.91 14.61
C PRO A 412 26.94 21.56 13.32
N GLU A 413 27.58 20.79 12.43
CA GLU A 413 28.14 21.25 11.17
C GLU A 413 27.13 21.38 10.01
N ALA A 414 25.99 20.68 10.02
CA ALA A 414 25.01 20.77 8.94
C ALA A 414 23.99 21.91 9.14
N ARG A 415 23.93 22.50 10.34
CA ARG A 415 23.19 23.76 10.63
C ARG A 415 23.71 24.98 9.87
N GLN A 416 24.80 24.86 9.10
CA GLN A 416 25.36 25.97 8.32
C GLN A 416 25.00 25.98 6.83
N LYS A 417 24.23 24.99 6.32
CA LYS A 417 23.94 24.90 4.87
C LYS A 417 22.48 25.04 4.46
N LEU A 418 21.55 25.18 5.40
CA LEU A 418 20.14 25.41 5.07
C LEU A 418 19.55 26.56 5.91
N LEU A 419 19.77 27.79 5.44
CA LEU A 419 19.00 28.98 5.77
C LEU A 419 18.76 29.76 4.46
N PRO A 420 17.56 30.31 4.20
CA PRO A 420 16.48 29.48 3.66
C PRO A 420 15.76 30.11 2.46
N VAL A 421 15.16 29.27 1.61
CA VAL A 421 14.10 29.63 0.63
C VAL A 421 12.88 30.27 1.34
N TRP A 422 12.73 30.07 2.64
CA TRP A 422 11.74 30.72 3.51
C TRP A 422 12.01 32.23 3.75
N ALA A 423 13.25 32.71 3.58
CA ALA A 423 13.57 34.14 3.67
C ALA A 423 13.22 34.90 2.38
N LEU A 424 13.13 34.21 1.24
CA LEU A 424 12.78 34.81 -0.06
C LEU A 424 11.27 35.06 -0.22
N THR A 425 10.41 34.34 0.52
CA THR A 425 8.95 34.57 0.53
C THR A 425 8.52 35.69 1.48
N GLN A 426 9.31 35.99 2.53
CA GLN A 426 9.10 37.15 3.42
C GLN A 426 9.70 38.44 2.85
N ALA A 427 10.89 38.37 2.21
CA ALA A 427 11.53 39.54 1.60
C ALA A 427 10.78 40.08 0.37
N SER A 428 10.12 39.22 -0.40
CA SER A 428 9.32 39.64 -1.56
C SER A 428 8.00 40.33 -1.17
N ARG A 429 7.38 39.96 -0.04
CA ARG A 429 6.19 40.65 0.48
C ARG A 429 6.52 42.05 1.01
N GLY A 430 7.61 42.20 1.77
CA GLY A 430 8.05 43.50 2.29
C GLY A 430 8.45 44.51 1.21
N VAL A 431 9.11 44.06 0.14
CA VAL A 431 9.51 44.93 -0.98
C VAL A 431 8.30 45.34 -1.83
N VAL A 432 7.33 44.43 -2.05
CA VAL A 432 6.10 44.74 -2.81
C VAL A 432 5.18 45.69 -2.02
N GLU A 433 5.06 45.52 -0.70
CA GLU A 433 4.31 46.46 0.16
C GLU A 433 5.00 47.82 0.28
N TRP A 434 6.34 47.86 0.34
CA TRP A 434 7.11 49.10 0.36
C TRP A 434 6.97 49.88 -0.95
N VAL A 435 7.06 49.20 -2.10
CA VAL A 435 6.85 49.80 -3.45
C VAL A 435 5.40 50.27 -3.65
N ARG A 436 4.41 49.54 -3.12
CA ARG A 436 3.01 49.99 -3.09
C ARG A 436 2.82 51.23 -2.22
N SER A 437 3.52 51.32 -1.08
CA SER A 437 3.48 52.49 -0.19
C SER A 437 4.14 53.74 -0.81
N LEU A 438 5.19 53.56 -1.62
CA LEU A 438 5.85 54.63 -2.36
C LEU A 438 4.99 55.15 -3.51
N ARG A 439 4.29 54.27 -4.23
CA ARG A 439 3.32 54.67 -5.27
C ARG A 439 2.12 55.40 -4.69
N ALA A 440 1.61 54.96 -3.54
CA ALA A 440 0.49 55.62 -2.84
C ALA A 440 0.86 57.01 -2.31
N ARG A 441 2.11 57.22 -1.88
CA ARG A 441 2.61 58.54 -1.45
C ARG A 441 2.93 59.48 -2.62
N ALA A 442 3.27 58.94 -3.79
CA ALA A 442 3.48 59.75 -5.00
C ALA A 442 2.17 60.17 -5.69
N SER A 443 1.05 59.50 -5.39
CA SER A 443 -0.27 59.78 -5.98
C SER A 443 -1.21 60.64 -5.12
N GLN A 444 -0.78 61.07 -3.93
CA GLN A 444 -1.56 61.94 -3.03
C GLN A 444 -0.81 63.27 -2.73
N GLY A 445 -1.16 64.33 -3.48
CA GLY A 445 -0.95 65.75 -3.14
C GLY A 445 0.48 66.28 -3.35
N SER A 446 0.79 67.30 -4.16
CA SER A 446 0.11 68.57 -4.43
C SER A 446 -0.61 69.13 -3.20
N GLY A 447 0.14 69.80 -2.32
CA GLY A 447 -0.42 70.52 -1.19
C GLY A 447 0.66 71.27 -0.41
N SER A 448 0.59 72.59 -0.45
CA SER A 448 1.43 73.58 0.26
C SER A 448 1.71 73.25 1.73
N LEU A 449 2.96 73.39 2.16
CA LEU A 449 3.35 73.50 3.57
C LEU A 449 3.77 74.94 3.86
N SER A 450 2.94 75.61 4.64
CA SER A 450 3.15 76.95 5.20
C SER A 450 4.21 76.92 6.31
N LEU A 451 5.09 77.92 6.29
CA LEU A 451 6.05 78.24 7.35
C LEU A 451 5.32 78.70 8.62
N GLN A 452 5.62 78.08 9.75
CA GLN A 452 5.57 78.74 11.06
C GLN A 452 6.77 78.29 11.90
N GLU A 453 7.41 79.30 12.49
CA GLU A 453 8.67 79.28 13.21
C GLU A 453 8.57 78.61 14.59
N ASN A 454 9.64 77.92 14.99
CA ASN A 454 10.23 78.14 16.31
C ASN A 454 11.73 77.80 16.26
N ALA A 455 12.53 78.80 16.58
CA ALA A 455 13.98 78.80 16.53
C ALA A 455 14.59 78.14 17.78
N ALA A 456 15.52 77.19 17.57
CA ALA A 456 16.67 77.00 18.46
C ALA A 456 17.74 76.12 17.76
N THR A 457 18.95 76.68 17.66
CA THR A 457 20.23 76.05 17.26
C THR A 457 20.38 75.74 15.75
N GLY A 458 21.10 76.63 15.07
CA GLY A 458 21.42 76.50 13.64
C GLY A 458 22.71 75.73 13.38
N VAL A 459 22.76 75.04 12.23
CA VAL A 459 23.84 75.11 11.22
C VAL A 459 23.25 74.71 9.85
N GLN A 460 23.24 75.68 8.94
CA GLN A 460 23.26 75.65 7.47
C GLN A 460 22.61 74.50 6.67
N ALA A 461 21.50 74.86 6.01
CA ALA A 461 21.03 74.24 4.78
C ALA A 461 21.84 74.75 3.56
N ARG A 462 22.58 73.87 2.89
CA ARG A 462 22.89 73.93 1.45
C ARG A 462 22.97 72.50 0.90
N ASN A 463 22.34 72.28 -0.26
CA ASN A 463 22.34 71.07 -1.11
C ASN A 463 21.32 69.97 -0.78
N ALA A 464 20.04 70.28 -0.95
CA ALA A 464 18.96 69.29 -1.17
C ALA A 464 18.51 69.32 -2.65
N ALA A 465 19.39 68.89 -3.55
CA ALA A 465 19.04 68.63 -4.97
C ALA A 465 20.01 67.66 -5.68
N SER A 466 21.11 67.25 -5.04
CA SER A 466 22.05 66.25 -5.59
C SER A 466 21.94 64.86 -4.95
N SER A 467 21.18 64.70 -3.86
CA SER A 467 21.15 63.46 -3.07
C SER A 467 20.13 62.42 -3.57
N ALA A 468 19.08 62.82 -4.27
CA ALA A 468 18.04 61.91 -4.75
C ALA A 468 18.48 61.11 -6.00
N SER A 469 19.22 61.75 -6.92
CA SER A 469 19.72 61.10 -8.15
C SER A 469 20.88 60.14 -7.86
N THR A 470 21.72 60.44 -6.86
CA THR A 470 22.83 59.57 -6.45
C THR A 470 22.33 58.30 -5.74
N ILE A 471 21.26 58.40 -4.92
CA ILE A 471 20.69 57.23 -4.23
C ILE A 471 20.01 56.26 -5.22
N VAL A 472 19.35 56.77 -6.27
CA VAL A 472 18.72 55.94 -7.32
C VAL A 472 19.76 55.27 -8.23
N MET A 473 20.87 55.94 -8.56
CA MET A 473 21.98 55.33 -9.31
C MET A 473 22.74 54.27 -8.49
N SER A 474 22.93 54.46 -7.18
CA SER A 474 23.58 53.48 -6.31
C SER A 474 22.75 52.21 -6.11
N LEU A 475 21.42 52.33 -6.01
CA LEU A 475 20.52 51.17 -5.86
C LEU A 475 20.41 50.35 -7.15
N THR A 476 20.42 50.99 -8.32
CA THR A 476 20.41 50.29 -9.62
C THR A 476 21.75 49.56 -9.86
N GLY A 477 22.87 50.14 -9.43
CA GLY A 477 24.19 49.51 -9.48
C GLY A 477 24.32 48.28 -8.58
N ILE A 478 23.69 48.28 -7.40
CA ILE A 478 23.71 47.12 -6.47
C ILE A 478 22.87 45.96 -7.02
N VAL A 479 21.73 46.25 -7.65
CA VAL A 479 20.89 45.21 -8.29
C VAL A 479 21.58 44.61 -9.52
N LEU A 480 22.24 45.42 -10.34
CA LEU A 480 23.01 44.94 -11.49
C LEU A 480 24.26 44.14 -11.07
N ALA A 481 24.94 44.54 -9.99
CA ALA A 481 26.05 43.77 -9.42
C ALA A 481 25.59 42.41 -8.85
N GLY A 482 24.41 42.36 -8.23
CA GLY A 482 23.81 41.10 -7.74
C GLY A 482 23.48 40.12 -8.87
N ILE A 483 22.93 40.61 -9.99
CA ILE A 483 22.64 39.80 -11.18
C ILE A 483 23.93 39.33 -11.86
N LEU A 484 24.97 40.17 -11.91
CA LEU A 484 26.26 39.80 -12.51
C LEU A 484 27.01 38.73 -11.68
N VAL A 485 26.91 38.79 -10.34
CA VAL A 485 27.49 37.78 -9.44
C VAL A 485 26.74 36.44 -9.55
N ALA A 486 25.41 36.46 -9.71
CA ALA A 486 24.62 35.26 -9.95
C ALA A 486 25.01 34.56 -11.27
N HIS A 487 25.21 35.32 -12.36
CA HIS A 487 25.68 34.75 -13.64
C HIS A 487 27.14 34.28 -13.62
N LEU A 488 28.02 34.92 -12.86
CA LEU A 488 29.41 34.47 -12.71
C LEU A 488 29.56 33.21 -11.86
N LEU A 489 28.63 32.95 -10.94
CA LEU A 489 28.56 31.71 -10.16
C LEU A 489 28.03 30.53 -11.00
N ASP A 490 27.07 30.76 -11.90
CA ASP A 490 26.59 29.76 -12.87
C ASP A 490 27.69 29.30 -13.84
N PHE A 491 28.52 30.22 -14.34
CA PHE A 491 29.60 29.88 -15.27
C PHE A 491 30.76 29.10 -14.62
N ARG A 492 30.95 29.21 -13.30
CA ARG A 492 31.98 28.45 -12.57
C ARG A 492 31.54 27.02 -12.22
N LEU A 493 30.25 26.72 -12.19
CA LEU A 493 29.75 25.35 -12.07
C LEU A 493 29.83 24.58 -13.41
N ILE A 494 29.64 25.27 -14.53
CA ILE A 494 29.68 24.66 -15.88
C ILE A 494 31.14 24.39 -16.35
N GLY A 495 32.12 25.11 -15.83
CA GLY A 495 33.55 25.00 -16.22
C GLY A 495 34.34 23.85 -15.58
N ARG A 496 33.77 23.03 -14.69
CA ARG A 496 34.49 21.94 -13.99
C ARG A 496 34.15 20.51 -14.44
N LEU A 497 33.40 20.33 -15.53
CA LEU A 497 33.01 19.01 -16.06
C LEU A 497 33.67 18.62 -17.39
N ARG A 498 34.80 19.23 -17.77
CA ARG A 498 35.58 18.82 -18.96
C ARG A 498 37.08 18.77 -18.70
N SER A 499 37.57 17.68 -18.09
CA SER A 499 38.91 17.11 -18.38
C SER A 499 39.25 15.91 -17.50
N SER A 500 39.13 14.71 -18.07
CA SER A 500 39.93 13.47 -17.87
C SER A 500 38.99 12.28 -18.13
N GLY A 501 39.30 11.23 -18.87
CA GLY A 501 40.48 10.77 -19.59
C GLY A 501 40.12 9.36 -20.11
N ARG A 502 40.47 9.06 -21.36
CA ARG A 502 40.32 7.73 -22.00
C ARG A 502 40.97 6.62 -21.16
N ALA A 503 40.37 5.42 -21.10
CA ALA A 503 41.03 4.16 -21.45
C ALA A 503 40.12 2.90 -21.34
N THR A 504 40.05 2.19 -22.48
CA THR A 504 40.12 0.72 -22.68
C THR A 504 39.05 -0.25 -22.19
N MET A 505 38.45 -0.92 -23.19
CA MET A 505 37.85 -2.25 -23.15
C MET A 505 38.74 -3.31 -22.47
N ARG A 506 38.11 -4.19 -21.68
CA ARG A 506 38.51 -5.60 -21.55
C ARG A 506 37.27 -6.48 -21.34
N LYS A 507 37.08 -7.44 -22.26
CA LYS A 507 36.30 -8.67 -22.07
C LYS A 507 37.02 -9.57 -21.04
N VAL A 508 36.29 -10.49 -20.40
CA VAL A 508 36.38 -11.99 -20.48
C VAL A 508 36.11 -12.54 -19.05
N PRO A 509 35.55 -13.76 -18.78
CA PRO A 509 34.50 -14.56 -19.41
C PRO A 509 33.46 -15.11 -18.36
N ARG A 510 32.63 -16.03 -18.87
CA ARG A 510 31.58 -16.86 -18.24
C ARG A 510 31.91 -17.54 -16.92
#